data_AF-A0A413T091-F1
#
_entry.id   AF-A0A413T091-F1
#
_cell.length_a   1.000
_cell.length_b   1.000
_cell.length_c   1.000
_cell.angle_alpha   90.00
_cell.angle_beta   90.00
_cell.angle_gamma   90.00
#
_symmetry.space_group_name_H-M   'P 1'
#
loop_
_entity.id
_entity.type
_entity.pdbx_description
1 polymer ?
#
loop_
_entity_poly.entity_id
_entity_poly.type
_entity_poly.pdbx_seq_one_letter_code
_entity_poly.pdbx_strand_id
1 'polypeptide(L)'
;MDTNGKNRFNVGDEAYIIESNRSVRKVTIIKISRDLYTVRFADTDGAIAVRVSRLYGTRKMAEESLPKKLTVAVRQEGPRPPHNVWM
;
A
#
# COMPACT_ATOMS: atom_id res chain seq x y z
N MET A 1 11.52 15.04 18.38
CA MET A 1 10.15 14.94 17.86
C MET A 1 10.12 13.77 16.90
N ASP A 2 10.12 12.56 17.45
CA ASP A 2 9.85 11.32 16.74
C ASP A 2 8.40 11.35 16.24
N THR A 3 8.20 11.77 15.00
CA THR A 3 6.92 11.73 14.30
C THR A 3 6.58 10.30 13.88
N ASN A 4 6.65 9.33 14.80
CA ASN A 4 6.05 8.02 14.59
C ASN A 4 4.59 8.10 15.06
N GLY A 5 3.79 8.87 14.31
CA GLY A 5 2.34 8.86 14.37
C GLY A 5 1.85 7.47 14.00
N LYS A 6 1.94 6.55 14.96
CA LYS A 6 1.45 5.19 14.84
C LYS A 6 -0.07 5.29 14.66
N ASN A 7 -0.53 5.14 13.43
CA ASN A 7 -1.86 4.58 13.19
C ASN A 7 -1.85 3.15 13.75
N ARG A 8 -1.99 3.05 15.08
CA ARG A 8 -2.05 1.80 15.83
C ARG A 8 -3.47 1.29 15.67
N PHE A 9 -3.66 0.46 14.65
CA PHE A 9 -4.90 -0.23 14.48
C PHE A 9 -5.00 -1.41 15.45
N ASN A 10 -6.21 -1.72 15.90
CA ASN A 10 -6.46 -2.87 16.77
C ASN A 10 -7.05 -4.04 15.97
N VAL A 11 -7.09 -5.22 16.58
CA VAL A 11 -7.83 -6.35 16.03
C VAL A 11 -9.32 -6.01 16.02
N GLY A 12 -9.97 -6.21 14.88
CA GLY A 12 -11.37 -5.82 14.65
C GLY A 12 -11.53 -4.45 13.99
N ASP A 13 -10.50 -3.62 13.93
CA ASP A 13 -10.60 -2.33 13.25
C ASP A 13 -10.70 -2.49 11.74
N GLU A 14 -11.42 -1.55 11.14
CA GLU A 14 -11.51 -1.36 9.70
C GLU A 14 -10.38 -0.46 9.23
N ALA A 15 -9.71 -0.88 8.16
CA ALA A 15 -8.65 -0.13 7.51
C ALA A 15 -8.80 -0.20 5.99
N TYR A 16 -8.02 0.61 5.30
CA TYR A 16 -7.92 0.60 3.85
C TYR A 16 -6.50 0.24 3.45
N ILE A 17 -6.36 -0.58 2.41
CA ILE A 17 -5.07 -0.89 1.80
C ILE A 17 -5.10 -0.53 0.32
N ILE A 18 -3.91 -0.27 -0.21
CA ILE A 18 -3.72 -0.10 -1.64
C ILE A 18 -3.21 -1.43 -2.22
N GLU A 19 -4.04 -2.07 -3.03
CA GLU A 19 -3.65 -3.25 -3.80
C GLU A 19 -3.02 -2.82 -5.13
N SER A 20 -1.87 -3.42 -5.45
CA SER A 20 -1.14 -3.21 -6.72
C SER A 20 -0.85 -1.74 -7.06
N ASN A 21 -0.73 -0.86 -6.05
CA ASN A 21 -0.59 0.60 -6.23
C ASN A 21 -1.66 1.23 -7.13
N ARG A 22 -2.84 0.60 -7.25
CA ARG A 22 -3.87 1.03 -8.21
C ARG A 22 -5.26 1.12 -7.61
N SER A 23 -5.60 0.22 -6.70
CA SER A 23 -6.96 0.11 -6.17
C SER A 23 -6.94 0.18 -4.65
N VAL A 24 -7.81 1.00 -4.08
CA VAL A 24 -8.02 1.04 -2.63
C VAL A 24 -9.10 0.03 -2.26
N ARG A 25 -8.79 -0.86 -1.31
CA ARG A 25 -9.74 -1.86 -0.79
C ARG A 25 -9.93 -1.70 0.71
N LYS A 26 -11.17 -1.94 1.16
CA LYS A 26 -11.53 -2.00 2.58
C LYS A 26 -11.17 -3.36 3.14
N VAL A 27 -10.56 -3.38 4.32
CA VAL A 27 -10.11 -4.58 5.01
C VAL A 27 -10.37 -4.50 6.51
N THR A 28 -10.43 -5.64 7.17
CA THR A 28 -10.56 -5.74 8.63
C THR A 28 -9.35 -6.43 9.21
N ILE A 29 -8.82 -5.93 10.32
CA ILE A 29 -7.64 -6.53 10.96
C ILE A 29 -8.06 -7.73 11.80
N ILE A 30 -7.52 -8.91 11.49
CA ILE A 30 -7.82 -10.15 12.21
C ILE A 30 -6.76 -10.42 13.28
N LYS A 31 -5.50 -10.10 12.99
CA LYS A 31 -4.37 -10.45 13.86
C LYS A 31 -3.25 -9.45 13.73
N ILE A 32 -2.61 -9.15 14.85
CA ILE A 32 -1.41 -8.31 14.90
C ILE A 32 -0.27 -9.16 15.45
N SER A 33 0.85 -9.21 14.74
CA SER A 33 2.04 -9.96 15.12
C SER A 33 3.26 -9.06 15.02
N ARG A 34 3.69 -8.51 16.16
CA ARG A 34 4.77 -7.49 16.28
C ARG A 34 4.55 -6.28 15.36
N ASP A 35 4.99 -6.37 14.11
CA ASP A 35 4.95 -5.32 13.08
C ASP A 35 4.06 -5.69 11.87
N LEU A 36 3.55 -6.92 11.84
CA LEU A 36 2.71 -7.43 10.76
C LEU A 36 1.25 -7.47 11.19
N TYR A 37 0.40 -6.83 10.38
CA TYR A 37 -1.04 -6.78 10.53
C TYR A 37 -1.65 -7.71 9.50
N THR A 38 -2.28 -8.79 9.96
CA THR A 38 -3.04 -9.70 9.11
C THR A 38 -4.42 -9.11 8.91
N VAL A 39 -4.73 -8.77 7.66
CA VAL A 39 -6.00 -8.16 7.27
C VAL A 39 -6.80 -9.08 6.38
N ARG A 40 -8.12 -9.14 6.59
CA ARG A 40 -9.09 -9.84 5.74
C ARG A 40 -9.67 -8.89 4.73
N PHE A 41 -9.84 -9.34 3.50
CA PHE A 41 -10.63 -8.60 2.52
C PHE A 41 -12.13 -8.75 2.84
N ALA A 42 -12.90 -7.68 2.64
CA ALA A 42 -14.36 -7.75 2.75
C ALA A 42 -14.98 -8.51 1.56
N ASP A 43 -14.38 -8.37 0.37
CA ASP A 43 -14.92 -8.92 -0.89
C ASP A 43 -14.52 -10.38 -1.15
N THR A 44 -13.55 -10.92 -0.40
CA THR A 44 -12.98 -12.25 -0.65
C THR A 44 -12.49 -12.83 0.67
N ASP A 45 -12.65 -14.15 0.88
CA ASP A 45 -12.12 -14.88 2.04
C ASP A 45 -10.58 -14.91 2.16
N GLY A 46 -9.87 -14.15 1.32
CA GLY A 46 -8.43 -13.97 1.41
C GLY A 46 -8.02 -13.13 2.61
N ALA A 47 -6.83 -13.43 3.14
CA ALA A 47 -6.15 -12.62 4.13
C ALA A 47 -4.69 -12.41 3.73
N ILE A 48 -4.15 -11.23 4.04
CA ILE A 48 -2.75 -10.88 3.78
C ILE A 48 -2.13 -10.22 5.00
N ALA A 49 -0.85 -10.51 5.25
CA ALA A 49 -0.07 -9.82 6.27
C ALA A 49 0.66 -8.62 5.65
N VAL A 50 0.40 -7.43 6.19
CA VAL A 50 1.00 -6.16 5.72
C VAL A 50 1.60 -5.38 6.88
N ARG A 51 2.51 -4.46 6.57
CA ARG A 51 3.03 -3.50 7.55
C ARG A 51 2.04 -2.38 7.81
N VAL A 52 2.15 -1.76 8.98
CA VAL A 52 1.36 -0.57 9.36
C VAL A 52 1.47 0.57 8.33
N SER A 53 2.62 0.72 7.68
CA SER A 53 2.85 1.75 6.65
C SER A 53 1.99 1.60 5.40
N ARG A 54 1.37 0.42 5.20
CA ARG A 54 0.46 0.15 4.07
C ARG A 54 -1.02 0.20 4.46
N LEU A 55 -1.32 0.48 5.74
CA LEU A 55 -2.67 0.60 6.26
C LEU A 55 -3.05 2.07 6.40
N TYR A 56 -4.19 2.43 5.84
CA TYR A 56 -4.75 3.77 5.87
C TYR A 56 -6.07 3.76 6.64
N GLY A 57 -6.27 4.73 7.54
CA GLY A 57 -7.50 4.80 8.32
C GLY A 57 -8.71 5.25 7.49
N THR A 58 -8.46 6.00 6.42
CA THR A 58 -9.52 6.49 5.52
C THR A 58 -9.17 6.22 4.07
N ARG A 59 -10.21 6.06 3.24
CA ARG A 59 -10.06 5.91 1.80
C ARG A 59 -9.34 7.11 1.16
N LYS A 60 -9.66 8.33 1.61
CA LYS A 60 -9.05 9.57 1.09
C LYS A 60 -7.54 9.60 1.31
N MET A 61 -7.06 9.20 2.50
CA MET A 61 -5.62 9.10 2.77
C MET A 61 -4.92 8.06 1.87
N ALA A 62 -5.59 6.94 1.59
CA ALA A 62 -5.04 5.94 0.68
C ALA A 62 -4.95 6.49 -0.75
N GLU A 63 -5.98 7.20 -1.22
CA GLU A 63 -6.00 7.82 -2.54
C GLU A 63 -4.93 8.93 -2.69
N GLU A 64 -4.68 9.71 -1.64
CA GLU A 64 -3.60 10.70 -1.61
C GLU A 64 -2.21 10.06 -1.63
N SER A 65 -2.08 8.87 -1.03
CA SER A 65 -0.83 8.12 -1.04
C SER A 65 -0.59 7.36 -2.35
N LEU A 66 -1.59 7.21 -3.21
CA LEU A 66 -1.35 6.71 -4.56
C LEU A 66 -0.44 7.72 -5.28
N PRO A 67 0.60 7.25 -5.99
CA PRO A 67 1.33 8.14 -6.87
C PRO A 67 0.32 8.71 -7.87
N LYS A 68 -0.01 10.00 -7.74
CA LYS A 68 -0.67 10.74 -8.81
C LYS A 68 0.16 10.44 -10.03
N LYS A 69 -0.43 9.80 -11.03
CA LYS A 69 0.21 9.59 -12.31
C LYS A 69 0.65 10.98 -12.78
N LEU A 70 1.91 11.33 -12.56
CA LEU A 70 2.61 12.21 -13.46
C LEU A 70 2.63 11.39 -14.74
N THR A 71 1.64 11.69 -15.56
CA THR A 71 1.52 11.23 -16.93
C THR A 71 2.91 11.32 -17.54
N VAL A 72 3.53 10.16 -17.71
CA VAL A 72 4.73 9.97 -18.50
C VAL A 72 5.90 10.84 -17.99
N ALA A 73 6.80 10.27 -17.18
CA ALA A 73 8.19 10.63 -17.36
C ALA A 73 8.42 10.51 -18.85
N VAL A 74 8.65 11.65 -19.53
CA VAL A 74 8.93 11.76 -20.96
C VAL A 74 9.70 10.51 -21.31
N ARG A 75 9.03 9.56 -21.99
CA ARG A 75 9.75 8.44 -22.57
C ARG A 75 10.72 9.16 -23.48
N GLN A 76 12.01 9.18 -23.13
CA GLN A 76 13.01 9.70 -24.04
C GLN A 76 12.68 9.05 -25.38
N GLU A 77 12.34 9.86 -26.38
CA GLU A 77 12.03 9.41 -27.72
C GLU A 77 13.32 8.79 -28.26
N GLY A 78 13.48 7.50 -28.01
CA GLY A 78 14.73 6.80 -28.19
C GLY A 78 14.52 5.31 -27.91
N PRO A 79 15.18 4.42 -28.67
CA PRO A 79 15.26 3.02 -28.30
C PRO A 79 15.72 2.94 -26.85
N ARG A 80 15.01 2.15 -26.02
CA ARG A 80 15.51 1.84 -24.68
C ARG A 80 16.94 1.33 -24.86
N PRO A 81 17.95 1.89 -24.17
CA PRO A 81 19.31 1.40 -24.32
C PRO A 81 19.28 -0.10 -24.09
N PRO A 82 19.86 -0.91 -25.02
CA PRO A 82 19.96 -2.32 -24.78
C PRO A 82 20.73 -2.46 -23.46
N HIS A 83 20.11 -3.17 -22.51
CA HIS A 83 20.67 -3.62 -21.24
C HIS A 83 22.17 -3.33 -21.08
N ASN A 84 22.56 -2.60 -20.02
CA ASN A 84 23.96 -2.58 -19.60
C ASN A 84 24.37 -4.02 -19.23
N VAL A 85 24.87 -4.77 -20.21
CA VAL A 85 25.74 -5.93 -20.01
C VAL A 85 26.93 -5.38 -19.24
N TRP A 86 27.16 -5.91 -18.05
CA TRP A 86 28.39 -5.66 -17.31
C TRP A 86 29.58 -6.01 -18.20
N MET A 87 30.44 -5.03 -18.50
CA MET A 87 31.82 -5.23 -18.96
C MET A 87 32.75 -5.06 -17.77
#